data_AF-A0A5E4CA38-F1
#
_entry.id   AF-A0A5E4CA38-F1
#
_cell.length_a   1.000
_cell.length_b   1.000
_cell.length_c   1.000
_cell.angle_alpha   90.00
_cell.angle_beta   90.00
_cell.angle_gamma   90.00
#
_symmetry.space_group_name_H-M   'P 1'
#
loop_
_entity.id
_entity.type
_entity.pdbx_description
1 polymer ?
#
loop_
_entity_poly.entity_id
_entity_poly.type
_entity_poly.pdbx_seq_one_letter_code
_entity_poly.pdbx_strand_id
1 'polypeptide(L)'
;MAPTLPKSDLNEVKELLKNNKKLAKMIGHIFEMSDDDPHKEEEIRKYSAIYGRFDSKRKDGKHLTLHELTVNEAAAQLCVKDNALLTRRDELFALARQISLEVTYKYTYRTTKSKCGERDELSPKRIKVEDGFPDFQDSMQTLFQQARAKSEELAALSSQQPEKVMAKQM
;
A
#
# COMPACT_ATOMS: atom_id res chain seq x y z
N MET A 1 20.91 -14.91 8.42
CA MET A 1 21.41 -13.60 8.89
C MET A 1 21.27 -12.65 7.71
N ALA A 2 20.52 -11.55 7.85
CA ALA A 2 20.44 -10.56 6.77
C ALA A 2 21.83 -9.96 6.55
N PRO A 3 22.31 -9.79 5.30
CA PRO A 3 23.56 -9.06 5.06
C PRO A 3 23.42 -7.67 5.69
N THR A 4 24.31 -7.35 6.62
CA THR A 4 24.35 -6.03 7.25
C THR A 4 24.73 -5.04 6.17
N LEU A 5 23.81 -4.13 5.84
CA LEU A 5 24.15 -2.97 5.02
C LEU A 5 25.36 -2.27 5.65
N PRO A 6 26.35 -1.84 4.84
CA PRO A 6 27.47 -1.07 5.34
C PRO A 6 26.91 0.17 6.05
N LYS A 7 27.28 0.36 7.32
CA LYS A 7 26.85 1.53 8.08
C LYS A 7 27.56 2.75 7.54
N SER A 8 26.79 3.78 7.21
CA SER A 8 27.35 5.07 6.80
C SER A 8 28.05 5.77 7.97
N ASP A 9 29.11 6.53 7.67
CA ASP A 9 29.83 7.30 8.70
C ASP A 9 28.99 8.52 9.13
N LEU A 10 28.59 8.54 10.41
CA LEU A 10 27.79 9.63 10.98
C LEU A 10 28.53 10.98 10.95
N ASN A 11 29.87 10.99 11.00
CA ASN A 11 30.64 12.23 10.92
C ASN A 11 30.56 12.84 9.53
N GLU A 12 30.65 12.04 8.48
CA GLU A 12 30.49 12.50 7.10
C GLU A 12 29.10 13.11 6.88
N VAL A 13 28.05 12.46 7.41
CA VAL A 13 26.69 12.98 7.36
C VAL A 13 26.57 14.31 8.09
N LYS A 14 27.16 14.46 9.28
CA LYS A 14 27.16 15.73 10.02
C LYS A 14 27.84 16.85 9.24
N GLU A 15 28.97 16.59 8.60
CA GLU A 15 29.65 17.58 7.75
C GLU A 15 28.81 17.96 6.53
N LEU A 16 28.15 16.98 5.89
CA LEU A 16 27.24 17.24 4.78
C LEU A 16 26.08 18.14 5.19
N LEU A 17 25.49 17.91 6.38
CA LEU A 17 24.42 18.74 6.91
C LEU A 17 24.90 20.16 7.25
N LYS A 18 26.12 20.33 7.78
CA LYS A 18 26.71 21.66 8.01
C LYS A 18 26.85 22.46 6.72
N ASN A 19 27.26 21.79 5.64
CA ASN A 19 27.46 22.42 4.33
C ASN A 19 26.13 22.67 3.59
N ASN A 20 25.09 21.87 3.84
CA ASN A 20 23.79 21.99 3.18
C ASN A 20 22.69 22.44 4.14
N LYS A 21 22.56 23.77 4.32
CA LYS A 21 21.56 24.40 5.20
C LYS A 21 20.11 23.99 4.90
N LYS A 22 19.77 23.73 3.63
CA LYS A 22 18.41 23.32 3.25
C LYS A 22 18.12 21.91 3.74
N LEU A 23 19.07 20.99 3.57
CA LEU A 23 18.93 19.61 4.02
C LEU A 23 18.96 19.52 5.55
N ALA A 24 19.87 20.26 6.21
CA ALA A 24 19.91 20.34 7.67
C ALA A 24 18.60 20.83 8.29
N LYS A 25 17.96 21.85 7.70
CA LYS A 25 16.63 22.29 8.16
C LYS A 25 15.54 21.24 7.97
N MET A 26 15.73 20.32 7.02
CA MET A 26 14.71 19.34 6.65
C MET A 26 14.79 18.09 7.52
N ILE A 27 15.98 17.56 7.76
CA ILE A 27 16.19 16.26 8.42
C ILE A 27 17.25 16.31 9.52
N GLY A 28 17.85 17.46 9.81
CA GLY A 28 18.96 17.57 10.75
C GLY A 28 18.57 17.20 12.18
N HIS A 29 17.36 17.57 12.62
CA HIS A 29 16.84 17.24 13.95
C HIS A 29 16.79 15.73 14.18
N ILE A 30 16.53 14.92 13.15
CA ILE A 30 16.49 13.44 13.24
C ILE A 30 17.85 12.87 13.67
N PHE A 31 18.96 13.49 13.25
CA PHE A 31 20.31 13.06 13.63
C PHE A 31 20.72 13.52 15.03
N GLU A 32 19.95 14.44 15.63
CA GLU A 32 20.16 14.94 17.00
C GLU A 32 19.30 14.18 18.01
N MET A 33 18.19 13.56 17.57
CA MET A 33 17.33 12.72 18.41
C MET A 33 18.03 11.43 18.87
N SER A 34 17.70 10.97 20.08
CA SER A 34 18.16 9.68 20.62
C SER A 34 17.62 8.50 19.81
N ASP A 35 18.40 7.44 19.67
CA ASP A 35 17.95 6.20 19.01
C ASP A 35 16.82 5.49 19.79
N ASP A 36 16.72 5.73 21.11
CA ASP A 36 15.66 5.18 21.97
C ASP A 36 14.37 6.03 21.98
N ASP A 37 14.36 7.17 21.28
CA ASP A 37 13.20 8.05 21.22
C ASP A 37 12.14 7.47 20.25
N PRO A 38 10.92 7.14 20.71
CA PRO A 38 9.87 6.61 19.85
C PRO A 38 9.47 7.59 18.73
N HIS A 39 9.62 8.90 18.94
CA HIS A 39 9.31 9.91 17.93
C HIS A 39 10.33 9.97 16.80
N LYS A 40 11.54 9.44 17.00
CA LYS A 40 12.56 9.41 15.96
C LYS A 40 12.12 8.54 14.79
N GLU A 41 11.51 7.39 15.07
CA GLU A 41 11.01 6.47 14.05
C GLU A 41 9.86 7.09 13.24
N GLU A 42 9.00 7.88 13.90
CA GLU A 42 7.90 8.62 13.25
C GLU A 42 8.43 9.67 12.27
N GLU A 43 9.45 10.44 12.68
CA GLU A 43 10.10 11.41 11.82
C GLU A 43 10.84 10.73 10.66
N ILE A 44 11.55 9.62 10.91
CA ILE A 44 12.17 8.82 9.85
C ILE A 44 11.13 8.36 8.83
N ARG A 45 9.98 7.83 9.28
CA ARG A 45 8.89 7.41 8.39
C ARG A 45 8.37 8.56 7.54
N LYS A 46 8.18 9.73 8.14
CA LYS A 46 7.68 10.93 7.47
C LYS A 46 8.64 11.42 6.37
N TYR A 47 9.95 11.43 6.65
CA TYR A 47 10.95 11.98 5.72
C TYR A 47 11.45 10.97 4.68
N SER A 48 11.37 9.66 4.96
CA SER A 48 11.76 8.58 4.04
C SER A 48 10.72 8.28 2.94
N ALA A 49 9.49 8.79 3.05
CA ALA A 49 8.44 8.55 2.07
C ALA A 49 8.87 8.93 0.65
N ILE A 50 8.81 7.97 -0.28
CA ILE A 50 9.15 8.15 -1.69
C ILE A 50 7.94 8.69 -2.45
N TYR A 51 6.79 8.05 -2.27
CA TYR A 51 5.50 8.42 -2.86
C TYR A 51 4.61 9.09 -1.81
N GLY A 52 3.76 10.04 -2.23
CA GLY A 52 2.84 10.74 -1.32
C GLY A 52 3.54 11.58 -0.25
N ARG A 53 4.74 12.08 -0.54
CA ARG A 53 5.54 12.84 0.44
C ARG A 53 4.90 14.20 0.72
N PHE A 54 4.85 14.56 1.99
CA PHE A 54 4.15 15.76 2.50
C PHE A 54 4.68 17.09 1.96
N ASP A 55 5.91 17.14 1.46
CA ASP A 55 6.53 18.34 0.89
C ASP A 55 6.55 18.32 -0.65
N SER A 56 5.92 17.32 -1.27
CA SER A 56 5.72 17.27 -2.71
C SER A 56 4.47 18.07 -3.09
N LYS A 57 4.56 18.92 -4.12
CA LYS A 57 3.40 19.68 -4.62
C LYS A 57 2.38 18.86 -5.43
N ARG A 58 2.41 17.53 -5.35
CA ARG A 58 1.50 16.67 -6.14
C ARG A 58 0.12 16.62 -5.49
N LYS A 59 -0.95 16.50 -6.30
CA LYS A 59 -2.34 16.50 -5.84
C LYS A 59 -2.61 15.35 -4.85
N ASP A 60 -2.94 15.71 -3.61
CA ASP A 60 -3.24 14.84 -2.45
C ASP A 60 -4.58 14.07 -2.53
N GLY A 61 -5.10 13.80 -3.73
CA GLY A 61 -6.42 13.19 -3.90
C GLY A 61 -6.39 11.69 -4.19
N LYS A 62 -5.23 11.11 -4.52
CA LYS A 62 -5.13 9.71 -4.95
C LYS A 62 -4.54 8.86 -3.83
N HIS A 63 -5.24 7.79 -3.48
CA HIS A 63 -4.69 6.75 -2.60
C HIS A 63 -3.45 6.10 -3.25
N LEU A 64 -2.44 5.84 -2.42
CA LEU A 64 -1.25 5.12 -2.86
C LEU A 64 -1.62 3.70 -3.26
N THR A 65 -1.08 3.26 -4.38
CA THR A 65 -1.16 1.87 -4.84
C THR A 65 -0.39 0.94 -3.91
N LEU A 66 -0.69 -0.36 -3.97
CA LEU A 66 0.04 -1.37 -3.20
C LEU A 66 1.56 -1.32 -3.45
N HIS A 67 1.99 -1.07 -4.69
CA HIS A 67 3.41 -0.94 -5.02
C HIS A 67 4.03 0.27 -4.32
N GLU A 68 3.39 1.43 -4.37
CA GLU A 68 3.87 2.65 -3.73
C GLU A 68 3.96 2.50 -2.21
N LEU A 69 2.95 1.88 -1.59
CA LEU A 69 2.98 1.55 -0.16
C LEU A 69 4.14 0.60 0.18
N THR A 70 4.36 -0.44 -0.62
CA THR A 70 5.44 -1.41 -0.42
C THR A 70 6.82 -0.74 -0.53
N VAL A 71 7.00 0.17 -1.50
CA VAL A 71 8.25 0.93 -1.64
C VAL A 71 8.46 1.87 -0.46
N ASN A 72 7.41 2.57 -0.01
CA ASN A 72 7.51 3.47 1.15
C ASN A 72 7.87 2.69 2.43
N GLU A 73 7.27 1.53 2.65
CA GLU A 73 7.57 0.68 3.80
C GLU A 73 9.02 0.17 3.77
N ALA A 74 9.50 -0.28 2.60
CA ALA A 74 10.89 -0.68 2.43
C ALA A 74 11.86 0.49 2.70
N ALA A 75 11.53 1.70 2.22
CA ALA A 75 12.34 2.89 2.46
C ALA A 75 12.41 3.25 3.96
N ALA A 76 11.27 3.22 4.66
CA ALA A 76 11.22 3.46 6.09
C ALA A 76 12.10 2.47 6.86
N GLN A 77 11.98 1.17 6.59
CA GLN A 77 12.80 0.14 7.26
C GLN A 77 14.29 0.29 6.98
N LEU A 78 14.67 0.73 5.78
CA LEU A 78 16.06 1.02 5.45
C LEU A 78 16.57 2.23 6.25
N CYS A 79 15.80 3.31 6.31
CA CYS A 79 16.19 4.51 7.04
C CYS A 79 16.25 4.31 8.56
N VAL A 80 15.39 3.46 9.13
CA VAL A 80 15.49 3.10 10.56
C VAL A 80 16.78 2.36 10.87
N LYS A 81 17.29 1.56 9.92
CA LYS A 81 18.57 0.84 10.07
C LYS A 81 19.78 1.72 9.78
N ASP A 82 19.68 2.61 8.79
CA ASP A 82 20.70 3.58 8.43
C ASP A 82 20.07 4.94 8.12
N ASN A 83 20.11 5.84 9.11
CA ASN A 83 19.58 7.19 9.02
C ASN A 83 20.24 8.00 7.90
N ALA A 84 21.49 7.68 7.52
CA ALA A 84 22.21 8.41 6.48
C ALA A 84 21.51 8.35 5.12
N LEU A 85 20.70 7.30 4.86
CA LEU A 85 19.94 7.17 3.63
C LEU A 85 18.94 8.31 3.41
N LEU A 86 18.52 9.02 4.46
CA LEU A 86 17.71 10.24 4.35
C LEU A 86 18.44 11.36 3.57
N THR A 87 19.77 11.36 3.56
CA THR A 87 20.60 12.31 2.79
C THR A 87 20.83 11.87 1.34
N ARG A 88 20.71 10.57 1.04
CA ARG A 88 21.04 9.95 -0.25
C ARG A 88 19.79 9.37 -0.90
N ARG A 89 18.86 10.26 -1.26
CA ARG A 89 17.51 9.87 -1.71
C ARG A 89 17.49 8.97 -2.94
N ASP A 90 18.40 9.18 -3.89
CA ASP A 90 18.48 8.37 -5.11
C ASP A 90 18.88 6.91 -4.80
N GLU A 91 19.82 6.74 -3.86
CA GLU A 91 20.23 5.42 -3.37
C GLU A 91 19.09 4.76 -2.58
N LEU A 92 18.45 5.49 -1.67
CA LEU A 92 17.29 5.01 -0.92
C LEU A 92 16.19 4.51 -1.87
N PHE A 93 15.89 5.27 -2.93
CA PHE A 93 14.90 4.88 -3.92
C PHE A 93 15.29 3.60 -4.66
N ALA A 94 16.55 3.48 -5.10
CA ALA A 94 17.05 2.30 -5.79
C ALA A 94 16.93 1.03 -4.92
N LEU A 95 17.37 1.12 -3.65
CA LEU A 95 17.31 0.02 -2.69
C LEU A 95 15.87 -0.38 -2.36
N ALA A 96 15.00 0.58 -2.04
CA ALA A 96 13.60 0.33 -1.70
C ALA A 96 12.84 -0.29 -2.89
N ARG A 97 13.10 0.18 -4.11
CA ARG A 97 12.54 -0.41 -5.34
C ARG A 97 13.01 -1.85 -5.54
N GLN A 98 14.30 -2.14 -5.32
CA GLN A 98 14.81 -3.50 -5.42
C GLN A 98 14.11 -4.44 -4.43
N ILE A 99 13.99 -4.03 -3.16
CA ILE A 99 13.29 -4.81 -2.14
C ILE A 99 11.83 -5.05 -2.53
N SER A 100 11.13 -4.01 -2.99
CA SER A 100 9.74 -4.13 -3.45
C SER A 100 9.58 -5.15 -4.59
N LEU A 101 10.51 -5.15 -5.55
CA LEU A 101 10.53 -6.12 -6.64
C LEU A 101 10.79 -7.54 -6.14
N GLU A 102 11.76 -7.72 -5.24
CA GLU A 102 12.07 -9.03 -4.66
C GLU A 102 10.91 -9.61 -3.85
N VAL A 103 10.24 -8.78 -3.03
CA VAL A 103 9.08 -9.18 -2.24
C VAL A 103 7.93 -9.59 -3.14
N THR A 104 7.62 -8.79 -4.15
CA THR A 104 6.54 -9.08 -5.12
C THR A 104 6.85 -10.34 -5.92
N TYR A 105 8.10 -10.51 -6.35
CA TYR A 105 8.55 -11.71 -7.07
C TYR A 105 8.43 -12.97 -6.20
N LYS A 106 8.92 -12.93 -4.95
CA LYS A 106 8.81 -14.08 -4.02
C LYS A 106 7.36 -14.41 -3.71
N TYR A 107 6.50 -13.40 -3.50
CA TYR A 107 5.07 -13.61 -3.25
C TYR A 107 4.40 -14.29 -4.44
N THR A 108 4.50 -13.70 -5.64
CA THR A 108 3.90 -14.25 -6.86
C THR A 108 4.45 -15.65 -7.20
N TYR A 109 5.76 -15.85 -7.10
CA TYR A 109 6.40 -17.15 -7.35
C TYR A 109 5.92 -18.23 -6.35
N ARG A 110 5.82 -17.91 -5.05
CA ARG A 110 5.30 -18.86 -4.06
C ARG A 110 3.83 -19.19 -4.30
N THR A 111 3.01 -18.20 -4.61
CA THR A 111 1.57 -18.39 -4.85
C THR A 111 1.25 -19.18 -6.13
N THR A 112 2.07 -19.04 -7.18
CA THR A 112 1.86 -19.76 -8.45
C THR A 112 2.34 -21.21 -8.38
N LYS A 113 3.33 -21.52 -7.53
CA LYS A 113 3.78 -22.91 -7.29
C LYS A 113 2.87 -23.70 -6.34
N SER A 114 2.15 -23.02 -5.44
CA SER A 114 1.20 -23.69 -4.53
C SER A 114 -0.19 -23.93 -5.15
N LYS A 115 -0.53 -23.28 -6.26
CA LYS A 115 -1.80 -23.48 -7.00
C LYS A 115 -1.66 -24.42 -8.22
N CYS A 116 -0.89 -25.50 -8.11
CA CYS A 116 -0.95 -26.60 -9.08
C CYS A 116 -2.17 -27.50 -8.77
N GLY A 117 -3.38 -26.93 -8.86
CA GLY A 117 -4.60 -27.63 -8.44
C GLY A 117 -5.93 -27.11 -9.01
N GLU A 118 -6.08 -25.84 -9.38
CA GLU A 118 -7.24 -25.41 -10.17
C GLU A 118 -6.95 -24.13 -10.96
N ARG A 119 -6.97 -24.32 -12.28
CA ARG A 119 -7.52 -23.44 -13.32
C ARG A 119 -7.24 -21.94 -13.21
N ASP A 120 -6.26 -21.53 -14.02
CA ASP A 120 -6.33 -20.42 -14.96
C ASP A 120 -6.63 -19.03 -14.39
N GLU A 121 -5.62 -18.37 -13.81
CA GLU A 121 -5.60 -16.90 -13.76
C GLU A 121 -4.22 -16.36 -14.11
N LEU A 122 -4.15 -15.88 -15.36
CA LEU A 122 -3.40 -14.73 -15.87
C LEU A 122 -1.99 -14.54 -15.31
N SER A 123 -1.05 -15.13 -16.05
CA SER A 123 0.39 -14.91 -15.94
C SER A 123 0.75 -13.42 -15.91
N PRO A 124 1.49 -12.94 -14.90
CA PRO A 124 1.94 -11.56 -14.85
C PRO A 124 3.17 -11.40 -15.75
N LYS A 125 2.94 -11.15 -17.06
CA LYS A 125 3.76 -10.33 -17.98
C LYS A 125 3.36 -10.51 -19.44
N ARG A 126 2.48 -9.64 -19.93
CA ARG A 126 2.63 -9.00 -21.24
C ARG A 126 1.84 -7.69 -21.23
N ILE A 127 2.52 -6.59 -21.51
CA ILE A 127 1.83 -5.36 -21.94
C ILE A 127 1.08 -5.73 -23.23
N LYS A 128 -0.25 -5.72 -23.14
CA LYS A 128 -1.14 -5.49 -24.26
C LYS A 128 -2.02 -4.33 -23.82
N VAL A 129 -1.81 -3.18 -24.45
CA VAL A 129 -2.79 -2.10 -24.44
C VAL A 129 -4.01 -2.65 -25.18
N GLU A 130 -5.04 -3.05 -24.46
CA GLU A 130 -6.40 -3.16 -25.00
C GLU A 130 -7.40 -2.70 -23.95
N ASP A 131 -8.40 -1.99 -24.46
CA ASP A 131 -9.46 -1.25 -23.80
C ASP A 131 -10.23 -2.01 -22.72
N GLY A 132 -10.74 -1.23 -21.76
CA GLY A 132 -11.93 -1.58 -20.99
C GLY A 132 -11.66 -2.28 -19.66
N PHE A 133 -11.27 -1.51 -18.65
CA PHE A 133 -11.62 -1.88 -17.28
C PHE A 133 -13.14 -1.70 -17.13
N PRO A 134 -13.92 -2.72 -16.70
CA PRO A 134 -15.31 -2.48 -16.33
C PRO A 134 -15.32 -1.51 -15.15
N ASP A 135 -16.04 -0.40 -15.33
CA ASP A 135 -16.08 0.69 -14.38
C ASP A 135 -16.56 0.15 -13.02
N PHE A 136 -15.81 0.42 -11.96
CA PHE A 136 -16.16 -0.02 -10.60
C PHE A 136 -17.57 0.45 -10.21
N GLN A 137 -17.99 1.57 -10.80
CA GLN A 137 -19.32 2.14 -10.67
C GLN A 137 -20.43 1.27 -11.29
N ASP A 138 -20.20 0.64 -12.44
CA ASP A 138 -21.16 -0.29 -13.08
C ASP A 138 -21.30 -1.58 -12.27
N SER A 139 -20.19 -2.03 -11.68
CA SER A 139 -20.16 -3.22 -10.80
C SER A 139 -20.99 -2.99 -9.53
N MET A 140 -20.91 -1.79 -8.96
CA MET A 140 -21.72 -1.39 -7.81
C MET A 140 -23.20 -1.20 -8.17
N GLN A 141 -23.48 -0.64 -9.35
CA GLN A 141 -24.86 -0.40 -9.80
C GLN A 141 -25.61 -1.70 -10.14
N THR A 142 -24.92 -2.67 -10.73
CA THR A 142 -25.46 -4.02 -11.00
C THR A 142 -25.73 -4.78 -9.71
N LEU A 143 -24.83 -4.70 -8.72
CA LEU A 143 -25.04 -5.31 -7.41
C LEU A 143 -26.26 -4.71 -6.68
N PHE A 144 -26.44 -3.40 -6.76
CA PHE A 144 -27.58 -2.72 -6.13
C PHE A 144 -28.91 -3.09 -6.82
N GLN A 145 -28.93 -3.21 -8.15
CA GLN A 145 -30.12 -3.66 -8.89
C GLN A 145 -30.47 -5.11 -8.56
N GLN A 146 -29.49 -6.01 -8.44
CA GLN A 146 -29.73 -7.39 -8.03
C GLN A 146 -30.27 -7.48 -6.60
N ALA A 147 -29.75 -6.66 -5.68
CA ALA A 147 -30.27 -6.60 -4.30
C ALA A 147 -31.73 -6.13 -4.27
N ARG A 148 -32.10 -5.16 -5.13
CA ARG A 148 -33.48 -4.65 -5.24
C ARG A 148 -34.42 -5.68 -5.84
N ALA A 149 -34.01 -6.36 -6.91
CA ALA A 149 -34.81 -7.42 -7.54
C ALA A 149 -35.08 -8.57 -6.56
N LYS A 150 -34.06 -9.00 -5.79
CA LYS A 150 -34.24 -10.01 -4.73
C LYS A 150 -35.20 -9.54 -3.62
N SER A 151 -35.17 -8.26 -3.27
CA SER A 151 -36.10 -7.69 -2.29
C SER A 151 -37.55 -7.68 -2.80
N GLU A 152 -37.75 -7.39 -4.08
CA GLU A 152 -39.09 -7.37 -4.69
C GLU A 152 -39.65 -8.80 -4.85
N GLU A 153 -38.79 -9.77 -5.17
CA GLU A 153 -39.17 -11.19 -5.23
C GLU A 153 -39.59 -11.73 -3.85
N LEU A 154 -38.87 -11.36 -2.79
CA LEU A 154 -39.24 -11.70 -1.41
C LEU A 154 -40.55 -11.03 -0.97
N ALA A 155 -40.83 -9.80 -1.43
CA ALA A 155 -42.08 -9.10 -1.15
C ALA A 155 -43.27 -9.70 -1.93
N ALA A 156 -43.05 -10.17 -3.16
CA ALA A 156 -44.08 -10.85 -3.95
C ALA A 156 -44.48 -12.20 -3.33
N LEU A 157 -43.51 -12.93 -2.75
CA LEU A 157 -43.76 -14.19 -2.05
C LEU A 157 -44.49 -14.00 -0.71
N SER A 158 -44.31 -12.86 -0.02
CA SER A 158 -45.03 -12.60 1.24
C SER A 158 -46.50 -12.17 1.04
N SER A 159 -46.86 -11.74 -0.17
CA SER A 159 -48.24 -11.36 -0.55
C SER A 159 -49.16 -12.56 -0.83
N GLN A 160 -48.61 -13.76 -1.05
CA GLN A 160 -49.38 -15.01 -1.20
C GLN A 160 -49.57 -15.71 0.16
N GLN A 161 -50.26 -15.06 1.09
CA GLN A 161 -50.94 -15.73 2.20
C GLN A 161 -52.41 -15.31 2.19
N PRO A 162 -53.34 -16.15 1.71
CA PRO A 162 -54.75 -15.93 1.96
C PRO A 162 -55.07 -16.41 3.38
N GLU A 163 -55.36 -15.45 4.27
CA GLU A 163 -56.20 -15.71 5.43
C GLU A 163 -57.50 -16.39 4.97
N LYS A 164 -57.78 -17.58 5.50
CA LYS A 164 -59.15 -18.02 5.75
C LYS A 164 -59.26 -18.59 7.16
N VAL A 165 -59.54 -17.68 8.09
CA VAL A 165 -60.28 -17.94 9.31
C VAL A 165 -61.68 -18.42 8.90
N MET A 166 -62.12 -19.59 9.33
CA MET A 166 -63.47 -19.72 9.90
C MET A 166 -63.67 -21.02 10.68
N ALA A 167 -64.13 -20.82 11.90
CA ALA A 167 -64.68 -21.76 12.86
C ALA A 167 -65.49 -22.93 12.29
N LYS A 168 -65.44 -24.07 12.99
CA LYS A 168 -66.70 -24.71 13.40
C LYS A 168 -66.57 -25.45 14.71
N GLN A 169 -67.38 -24.97 15.65
CA GLN A 169 -67.76 -25.50 16.94
C GLN A 169 -68.75 -26.65 16.73
N MET A 170 -68.56 -27.75 17.47
CA MET A 170 -69.54 -28.67 18.10
C MET A 170 -68.90 -30.03 18.35
#